data_AF-A0A970ZVR5-F1
#
_entry.id   AF-A0A970ZVR5-F1
#
_cell.length_a   1.000
_cell.length_b   1.000
_cell.length_c   1.000
_cell.angle_alpha   90.00
_cell.angle_beta   90.00
_cell.angle_gamma   90.00
#
_symmetry.space_group_name_H-M   'P 1'
#
loop_
_entity.id
_entity.type
_entity.pdbx_description
1 polymer ?
#
loop_
_entity_poly.entity_id
_entity_poly.type
_entity_poly.pdbx_seq_one_letter_code
_entity_poly.pdbx_strand_id
1 'polypeptide(L)'
;MMTPRPHSAAPPVEWSQKAIASTILGCLGFATLWLVGGLFLAAFAAICGHLARHDMTLRPLRGRRLATLGLGLGYGSMVLFPLLALLIAVAFPAVQQWRSSQTAGLEALSKANASRLFVACEEYARANRDRYPEAWDDLSGRFLAPGDLSSLLKSPYPGGRRRAFELVRHDRPVLEAISDSVIVIQEIAPPQVPEISVVSANGTVSSLHNPAYESP
;
A
#
# COMPACT_ATOMS: atom_id res chain seq x y z
N MET A 1 39.76 -63.90 6.51
CA MET A 1 38.98 -62.65 6.41
C MET A 1 39.93 -61.48 6.58
N MET A 2 40.27 -60.81 5.48
CA MET A 2 41.23 -59.70 5.46
C MET A 2 40.43 -58.40 5.53
N THR A 3 40.43 -57.73 6.68
CA THR A 3 39.85 -56.39 6.86
C THR A 3 40.63 -55.38 6.01
N PRO A 4 39.99 -54.64 5.09
CA PRO A 4 40.68 -53.60 4.34
C PRO A 4 41.12 -52.49 5.30
N ARG A 5 42.42 -52.18 5.32
CA ARG A 5 42.95 -51.05 6.08
C ARG A 5 42.47 -49.74 5.44
N PRO A 6 41.94 -48.79 6.23
CA PRO A 6 41.67 -47.45 5.72
C PRO A 6 43.00 -46.84 5.26
N HIS A 7 43.08 -46.48 3.98
CA HIS A 7 44.19 -45.69 3.46
C HIS A 7 44.22 -44.38 4.25
N SER A 8 45.31 -44.13 4.96
CA SER A 8 45.60 -42.84 5.57
C SER A 8 45.81 -41.84 4.43
N ALA A 9 44.75 -41.11 4.06
CA ALA A 9 44.80 -40.11 3.01
C ALA A 9 45.80 -39.01 3.41
N ALA A 10 46.79 -38.77 2.56
CA ALA A 10 47.71 -37.64 2.72
C ALA A 10 46.90 -36.33 2.89
N PRO A 11 47.38 -35.38 3.72
CA PRO A 11 46.66 -34.14 3.94
C PRO A 11 46.44 -33.42 2.61
N PRO A 12 45.21 -32.96 2.33
CA PRO A 12 44.89 -32.34 1.05
C PRO A 12 45.77 -31.10 0.84
N VAL A 13 46.42 -31.05 -0.33
CA VAL A 13 47.52 -30.14 -0.66
C VAL A 13 47.00 -28.80 -1.20
N GLU A 14 45.83 -28.79 -1.86
CA GLU A 14 45.28 -27.62 -2.55
C GLU A 14 43.79 -27.38 -2.21
N TRP A 15 43.36 -26.11 -2.30
CA TRP A 15 41.95 -25.73 -2.14
C TRP A 15 41.17 -25.88 -3.44
N SER A 16 39.94 -26.38 -3.36
CA SER A 16 39.04 -26.43 -4.52
C SER A 16 38.56 -25.04 -4.90
N GLN A 17 39.01 -24.54 -6.06
CA GLN A 17 38.52 -23.29 -6.65
C GLN A 17 37.01 -23.31 -6.89
N LYS A 18 36.45 -24.47 -7.28
CA LYS A 18 35.01 -24.65 -7.50
C LYS A 18 34.20 -24.51 -6.20
N ALA A 19 34.76 -24.93 -5.06
CA ALA A 19 34.10 -24.78 -3.76
C ALA A 19 34.06 -23.31 -3.31
N ILE A 20 35.13 -22.56 -3.57
CA ILE A 20 35.20 -21.12 -3.31
C ILE A 20 34.20 -20.39 -4.23
N ALA A 21 34.22 -20.68 -5.53
CA ALA A 21 33.30 -20.11 -6.50
C ALA A 21 31.83 -20.40 -6.14
N SER A 22 31.51 -21.65 -5.77
CA SER A 22 30.17 -22.04 -5.30
C SER A 22 29.72 -21.21 -4.10
N THR A 23 30.62 -20.96 -3.14
CA THR A 23 30.30 -20.15 -1.95
C THR A 23 30.05 -18.69 -2.32
N ILE A 24 30.92 -18.09 -3.13
CA ILE A 24 30.79 -16.69 -3.54
C ILE A 24 29.51 -16.48 -4.35
N LEU A 25 29.26 -17.35 -5.33
CA LEU A 25 28.04 -17.31 -6.14
C LEU A 25 26.79 -17.57 -5.30
N GLY A 26 26.87 -18.44 -4.30
CA GLY A 26 25.76 -18.71 -3.39
C GLY A 26 25.42 -17.50 -2.54
N CYS A 27 26.42 -16.83 -1.97
CA CYS A 27 26.24 -15.58 -1.22
C CYS A 27 25.70 -14.46 -2.10
N LEU A 28 26.27 -14.27 -3.30
CA LEU A 28 25.80 -13.25 -4.24
C LEU A 28 24.38 -13.53 -4.72
N GLY A 29 24.08 -14.77 -5.11
CA GLY A 29 22.74 -15.20 -5.52
C GLY A 29 21.70 -15.01 -4.43
N PHE A 30 22.06 -15.30 -3.17
CA PHE A 30 21.19 -15.06 -2.02
C PHE A 30 21.01 -13.56 -1.73
N ALA A 31 22.08 -12.76 -1.74
CA ALA A 31 22.00 -11.32 -1.50
C ALA A 31 21.23 -10.58 -2.62
N THR A 32 21.28 -11.10 -3.84
CA THR A 32 20.62 -10.53 -5.01
C THR A 32 19.34 -11.27 -5.40
N LEU A 33 18.74 -12.05 -4.48
CA LEU A 33 17.55 -12.89 -4.75
C LEU A 33 16.38 -12.12 -5.37
N TRP A 34 16.26 -10.84 -5.03
CA TRP A 34 15.23 -9.93 -5.55
C TRP A 34 15.44 -9.50 -7.00
N LEU A 35 16.66 -9.65 -7.51
CA LEU A 35 16.99 -9.42 -8.91
C LEU A 35 16.87 -10.74 -9.67
N VAL A 36 16.31 -10.70 -10.88
CA VAL A 36 16.19 -11.89 -11.74
C VAL A 36 17.54 -12.60 -11.90
N GLY A 37 18.65 -11.85 -11.94
CA GLY A 37 20.01 -12.39 -11.97
C GLY A 37 20.39 -13.25 -10.75
N GLY A 38 19.89 -12.96 -9.55
CA GLY A 38 20.27 -13.65 -8.32
C GLY A 38 19.89 -15.13 -8.32
N LEU A 39 18.75 -15.49 -8.91
CA LEU A 39 18.32 -16.88 -9.04
C LEU A 39 19.25 -17.68 -9.97
N PHE A 40 19.73 -17.07 -11.06
CA PHE A 40 20.72 -17.69 -11.94
C PHE A 40 22.06 -17.88 -11.23
N LEU A 41 22.51 -16.91 -10.43
CA LEU A 41 23.73 -17.04 -9.63
C LEU A 41 23.61 -18.17 -8.60
N ALA A 42 22.45 -18.30 -7.93
CA ALA A 42 22.16 -19.41 -7.03
C ALA A 42 22.20 -20.78 -7.74
N ALA A 43 21.75 -20.85 -9.01
CA ALA A 43 21.86 -22.05 -9.84
C ALA A 43 23.30 -22.42 -10.16
N PHE A 44 24.10 -21.45 -10.60
CA PHE A 44 25.52 -21.69 -10.82
C PHE A 44 26.25 -22.08 -9.53
N ALA A 45 25.87 -21.50 -8.39
CA ALA A 45 26.39 -21.87 -7.08
C ALA A 45 26.14 -23.35 -6.74
N ALA A 46 24.91 -23.84 -6.95
CA ALA A 46 24.55 -25.23 -6.73
C ALA A 46 25.31 -26.19 -7.67
N ILE A 47 25.43 -25.84 -8.96
CA ILE A 47 26.19 -26.61 -9.95
C ILE A 47 27.66 -26.69 -9.54
N CYS A 48 28.31 -25.55 -9.28
CA CYS A 48 29.71 -25.51 -8.84
C CYS A 48 29.92 -26.28 -7.53
N GLY A 49 28.95 -26.26 -6.62
CA GLY A 49 28.99 -27.00 -5.36
C GLY A 49 28.97 -28.50 -5.56
N HIS A 50 28.11 -29.01 -6.46
CA HIS A 50 28.06 -30.43 -6.82
C HIS A 50 29.36 -30.88 -7.49
N LEU A 51 29.85 -30.11 -8.47
CA LEU A 51 31.11 -30.40 -9.15
C LEU A 51 32.29 -30.41 -8.16
N ALA A 52 32.33 -29.45 -7.22
CA ALA A 52 33.37 -29.40 -6.20
C ALA A 52 33.34 -30.62 -5.28
N ARG A 53 32.15 -31.08 -4.86
CA ARG A 53 32.02 -32.28 -4.04
C ARG A 53 32.44 -33.53 -4.80
N HIS A 54 32.07 -33.66 -6.06
CA HIS A 54 32.48 -34.77 -6.90
C HIS A 54 34.02 -34.80 -7.05
N ASP A 55 34.65 -33.68 -7.38
CA ASP A 55 36.11 -33.61 -7.52
C ASP A 55 36.85 -33.95 -6.21
N MET A 56 36.32 -33.54 -5.07
CA MET A 56 36.88 -33.89 -3.75
C MET A 56 36.75 -35.37 -3.37
N THR A 57 35.92 -36.15 -4.07
CA THR A 57 35.90 -37.61 -3.90
C THR A 57 36.99 -38.30 -4.72
N LEU A 58 37.36 -37.70 -5.85
CA LEU A 58 38.39 -38.22 -6.76
C LEU A 58 39.80 -37.74 -6.42
N ARG A 59 39.93 -36.54 -5.84
CA ARG A 59 41.21 -35.88 -5.53
C ARG A 59 41.22 -35.37 -4.08
N PRO A 60 42.35 -35.42 -3.37
CA PRO A 60 42.46 -34.92 -2.00
C PRO A 60 42.52 -33.36 -2.00
N LEU A 61 41.36 -32.71 -2.17
CA LEU A 61 41.19 -31.26 -2.18
C LEU A 61 40.55 -30.74 -0.88
N ARG A 62 40.95 -29.54 -0.42
CA ARG A 62 40.33 -28.82 0.72
C ARG A 62 39.09 -28.04 0.26
N GLY A 63 38.15 -27.81 1.19
CA GLY A 63 36.99 -26.94 0.95
C GLY A 63 35.63 -27.63 0.96
N ARG A 64 35.51 -28.88 1.42
CA ARG A 64 34.23 -29.62 1.45
C ARG A 64 33.10 -28.90 2.18
N ARG A 65 33.42 -28.19 3.28
CA ARG A 65 32.43 -27.37 4.02
C ARG A 65 31.97 -26.17 3.20
N LEU A 66 32.88 -25.49 2.50
CA LEU A 66 32.57 -24.38 1.59
C LEU A 66 31.65 -24.85 0.45
N ALA A 67 31.97 -25.97 -0.20
CA ALA A 67 31.11 -26.54 -1.24
C ALA A 67 29.70 -26.86 -0.73
N THR A 68 29.59 -27.35 0.51
CA THR A 68 28.29 -27.66 1.13
C THR A 68 27.52 -26.38 1.46
N LEU A 69 28.20 -25.33 1.93
CA LEU A 69 27.59 -24.05 2.24
C LEU A 69 27.08 -23.34 0.97
N GLY A 70 27.90 -23.26 -0.08
CA GLY A 70 27.49 -22.69 -1.36
C GLY A 70 26.31 -23.44 -2.00
N LEU A 71 26.31 -24.76 -1.90
CA LEU A 71 25.21 -25.61 -2.36
C LEU A 71 23.93 -25.41 -1.54
N GLY A 72 24.05 -25.30 -0.22
CA GLY A 72 22.93 -25.01 0.68
C GLY A 72 22.33 -23.62 0.41
N LEU A 73 23.17 -22.60 0.21
CA LEU A 73 22.72 -21.26 -0.17
C LEU A 73 22.05 -21.25 -1.56
N GLY A 74 22.60 -21.99 -2.53
CA GLY A 74 22.01 -22.11 -3.86
C GLY A 74 20.60 -22.71 -3.83
N TYR A 75 20.45 -23.91 -3.25
CA TYR A 75 19.13 -24.55 -3.14
C TYR A 75 18.18 -23.80 -2.21
N GLY A 76 18.69 -23.29 -1.09
CA GLY A 76 17.92 -22.48 -0.16
C GLY A 76 17.32 -21.26 -0.86
N SER A 77 18.13 -20.57 -1.67
CA SER A 77 17.69 -19.43 -2.49
C SER A 77 16.60 -19.84 -3.50
N MET A 78 16.80 -20.95 -4.22
CA MET A 78 15.82 -21.44 -5.20
C MET A 78 14.47 -21.81 -4.60
N VAL A 79 14.45 -22.33 -3.38
CA VAL A 79 13.21 -22.71 -2.68
C VAL A 79 12.59 -21.49 -2.00
N LEU A 80 13.41 -20.62 -1.40
CA LEU A 80 12.94 -19.44 -0.68
C LEU A 80 12.32 -18.41 -1.61
N PHE A 81 12.87 -18.22 -2.81
CA PHE A 81 12.35 -17.26 -3.79
C PHE A 81 10.86 -17.44 -4.13
N PRO A 82 10.39 -18.62 -4.61
CA PRO A 82 8.98 -18.80 -4.94
C PRO A 82 8.07 -18.69 -3.71
N LEU A 83 8.55 -19.06 -2.52
CA LEU A 83 7.80 -18.88 -1.27
C LEU A 83 7.60 -17.40 -0.94
N LEU A 84 8.65 -16.58 -1.04
CA LEU A 84 8.57 -15.14 -0.83
C LEU A 84 7.71 -14.45 -1.89
N ALA A 85 7.86 -14.83 -3.17
CA ALA A 85 7.06 -14.31 -4.27
C ALA A 85 5.57 -14.61 -4.06
N LEU A 86 5.23 -15.84 -3.66
CA LEU A 86 3.85 -16.22 -3.33
C LEU A 86 3.30 -15.40 -2.15
N LEU A 87 4.09 -15.25 -1.08
CA LEU A 87 3.67 -14.50 0.10
C LEU A 87 3.39 -13.03 -0.25
N ILE A 88 4.24 -12.40 -1.06
CA ILE A 88 4.01 -11.03 -1.53
C ILE A 88 2.78 -10.95 -2.43
N ALA A 89 2.62 -11.89 -3.37
CA ALA A 89 1.47 -11.92 -4.28
C ALA A 89 0.13 -12.01 -3.54
N VAL A 90 0.08 -12.75 -2.43
CA VAL A 90 -1.11 -12.85 -1.58
C VAL A 90 -1.27 -11.63 -0.66
N ALA A 91 -0.19 -11.10 -0.11
CA ALA A 91 -0.24 -9.99 0.83
C ALA A 91 -0.58 -8.64 0.16
N PHE A 92 -0.08 -8.40 -1.05
CA PHE A 92 -0.25 -7.12 -1.75
C PHE A 92 -1.72 -6.70 -1.94
N PRO A 93 -2.62 -7.53 -2.50
CA PRO A 93 -4.02 -7.15 -2.68
C PRO A 93 -4.73 -6.92 -1.34
N ALA A 94 -4.41 -7.73 -0.31
CA ALA A 94 -4.99 -7.58 1.02
C ALA A 94 -4.61 -6.24 1.66
N VAL A 95 -3.33 -5.83 1.54
CA VAL A 95 -2.87 -4.54 2.04
C VAL A 95 -3.50 -3.39 1.27
N GLN A 96 -3.61 -3.50 -0.06
CA GLN A 96 -4.26 -2.48 -0.89
C GLN A 96 -5.74 -2.32 -0.53
N GLN A 97 -6.47 -3.42 -0.38
CA GLN A 97 -7.87 -3.41 0.02
C GLN A 97 -8.07 -2.86 1.44
N TRP A 98 -7.19 -3.22 2.37
CA TRP A 98 -7.25 -2.67 3.72
C TRP A 98 -7.08 -1.15 3.71
N ARG A 99 -6.11 -0.63 2.95
CA ARG A 99 -5.91 0.82 2.81
C ARG A 99 -7.12 1.51 2.16
N SER A 100 -7.68 0.97 1.09
CA SER A 100 -8.85 1.57 0.41
C SER A 100 -10.12 1.49 1.26
N SER A 101 -10.30 0.42 2.04
CA SER A 101 -11.47 0.27 2.91
C SER A 101 -11.51 1.30 4.03
N GLN A 102 -10.35 1.73 4.54
CA GLN A 102 -10.29 2.78 5.55
C GLN A 102 -10.70 4.14 5.01
N THR A 103 -10.29 4.48 3.79
CA THR A 103 -10.67 5.77 3.17
C THR A 103 -12.12 5.76 2.69
N ALA A 104 -12.60 4.64 2.15
CA ALA A 104 -13.96 4.50 1.64
C ALA A 104 -15.03 4.71 2.72
N GLY A 105 -14.79 4.25 3.95
CA GLY A 105 -15.72 4.48 5.06
C GLY A 105 -15.85 5.95 5.43
N LEU A 106 -14.74 6.70 5.44
CA LEU A 106 -14.72 8.13 5.76
C LEU A 106 -15.36 8.96 4.63
N GLU A 107 -15.07 8.61 3.38
CA GLU A 107 -15.68 9.23 2.21
C GLU A 107 -17.21 9.02 2.20
N ALA A 108 -17.67 7.79 2.47
CA ALA A 108 -19.09 7.49 2.55
C ALA A 108 -19.79 8.29 3.67
N LEU A 109 -19.14 8.46 4.83
CA LEU A 109 -19.65 9.31 5.92
C LEU A 109 -19.69 10.78 5.52
N SER A 110 -18.66 11.28 4.83
CA SER A 110 -18.64 12.66 4.34
C SER A 110 -19.79 12.93 3.36
N LYS A 111 -19.97 12.05 2.36
CA LYS A 111 -21.08 12.13 1.40
C LYS A 111 -22.44 12.08 2.08
N ALA A 112 -22.60 11.20 3.07
CA ALA A 112 -23.83 11.10 3.84
C ALA A 112 -24.12 12.37 4.65
N ASN A 113 -23.10 12.98 5.28
CA ASN A 113 -23.23 14.23 6.00
C ASN A 113 -23.63 15.38 5.06
N ALA A 114 -22.94 15.51 3.93
CA ALA A 114 -23.22 16.53 2.93
C ALA A 114 -24.65 16.40 2.37
N SER A 115 -25.09 15.16 2.09
CA SER A 115 -26.46 14.87 1.63
C SER A 115 -27.51 15.25 2.65
N ARG A 116 -27.27 14.96 3.94
CA ARG A 116 -28.20 15.33 5.03
C ARG A 116 -28.29 16.85 5.20
N LEU A 117 -27.16 17.55 5.10
CA LEU A 117 -27.13 19.01 5.10
C LEU A 117 -27.92 19.58 3.91
N PHE A 118 -27.79 19.00 2.72
CA PHE A 118 -28.55 19.40 1.54
C PHE A 118 -30.06 19.24 1.74
N VAL A 119 -30.51 18.09 2.25
CA VAL A 119 -31.93 17.85 2.53
C VAL A 119 -32.47 18.89 3.53
N ALA A 120 -31.70 19.24 4.57
CA ALA A 120 -32.10 20.28 5.50
C ALA A 120 -32.18 21.68 4.85
N CYS A 121 -31.27 21.99 3.91
CA CYS A 121 -31.33 23.22 3.12
C CYS A 121 -32.59 23.27 2.23
N GLU A 122 -32.96 22.15 1.61
CA GLU A 122 -34.18 22.02 0.80
C GLU A 122 -35.45 22.23 1.64
N GLU A 123 -35.51 21.63 2.83
CA GLU A 123 -36.62 21.82 3.76
C GLU A 123 -36.72 23.28 4.23
N TYR A 124 -35.58 23.90 4.50
CA TYR A 124 -35.52 25.34 4.82
C TYR A 124 -36.05 26.18 3.65
N ALA A 125 -35.61 25.92 2.43
CA ALA A 125 -36.05 26.68 1.25
C ALA A 125 -37.57 26.59 1.05
N ARG A 126 -38.15 25.39 1.16
CA ARG A 126 -39.61 25.19 1.06
C ARG A 126 -40.38 25.96 2.13
N ALA A 127 -39.83 26.09 3.33
CA ALA A 127 -40.44 26.85 4.41
C ALA A 127 -40.25 28.37 4.27
N ASN A 128 -39.25 28.83 3.50
CA ASN A 128 -38.81 30.22 3.44
C ASN A 128 -38.92 30.84 2.04
N ARG A 129 -39.98 30.53 1.29
CA ARG A 129 -40.26 31.10 -0.05
C ARG A 129 -39.11 30.86 -1.03
N ASP A 130 -38.62 29.62 -1.08
CA ASP A 130 -37.53 29.16 -1.94
C ASP A 130 -36.19 29.88 -1.70
N ARG A 131 -36.00 30.47 -0.50
CA ARG A 131 -34.73 31.06 -0.08
C ARG A 131 -33.92 30.05 0.71
N TYR A 132 -32.71 29.79 0.25
CA TYR A 132 -31.72 28.97 0.96
C TYR A 132 -31.14 29.69 2.20
N PRO A 133 -30.63 28.95 3.21
CA PRO A 133 -30.02 29.53 4.41
C PRO A 133 -28.79 30.38 4.07
N GLU A 134 -28.51 31.43 4.86
CA GLU A 134 -27.32 32.29 4.73
C GLU A 134 -26.15 31.73 5.54
N ALA A 135 -26.45 31.13 6.69
CA ALA A 135 -25.50 30.47 7.55
C ALA A 135 -26.03 29.10 7.98
N TRP A 136 -25.12 28.19 8.33
CA TRP A 136 -25.50 26.89 8.87
C TRP A 136 -26.38 27.01 10.13
N ASP A 137 -26.18 28.06 10.92
CA ASP A 137 -26.92 28.29 12.16
C ASP A 137 -28.42 28.57 11.88
N ASP A 138 -28.80 28.96 10.65
CA ASP A 138 -30.21 29.14 10.22
C ASP A 138 -30.97 27.80 10.14
N LEU A 139 -30.25 26.69 9.97
CA LEU A 139 -30.84 25.34 9.98
C LEU A 139 -31.07 24.82 11.40
N SER A 140 -30.44 25.45 12.41
CA SER A 140 -30.50 24.96 13.79
C SER A 140 -31.89 25.15 14.41
N GLY A 141 -32.26 24.22 15.28
CA GLY A 141 -33.55 24.20 15.97
C GLY A 141 -34.64 23.55 15.13
N ARG A 142 -35.20 24.28 14.16
CA ARG A 142 -36.43 23.86 13.46
C ARG A 142 -36.20 22.77 12.41
N PHE A 143 -35.07 22.80 11.72
CA PHE A 143 -34.78 21.87 10.62
C PHE A 143 -33.76 20.79 11.04
N LEU A 144 -32.83 21.15 11.92
CA LEU A 144 -31.88 20.22 12.54
C LEU A 144 -31.70 20.53 14.03
N ALA A 145 -31.61 19.49 14.86
CA ALA A 145 -31.22 19.68 16.24
C ALA A 145 -29.79 20.28 16.31
N PRO A 146 -29.47 21.18 17.26
CA PRO A 146 -28.15 21.80 17.34
C PRO A 146 -27.00 20.79 17.47
N GLY A 147 -27.23 19.68 18.20
CA GLY A 147 -26.29 18.58 18.32
C GLY A 147 -26.04 17.90 16.97
N ASP A 148 -27.10 17.60 16.22
CA ASP A 148 -27.01 16.94 14.92
C ASP A 148 -26.31 17.84 13.90
N LEU A 149 -26.65 19.13 13.84
CA LEU A 149 -25.98 20.09 12.97
C LEU A 149 -24.47 20.15 13.27
N SER A 150 -24.09 20.24 14.55
CA SER A 150 -22.67 20.27 14.92
C SER A 150 -21.93 18.97 14.57
N SER A 151 -22.62 17.83 14.64
CA SER A 151 -22.07 16.54 14.26
C SER A 151 -21.92 16.40 12.75
N LEU A 152 -22.92 16.86 11.98
CA LEU A 152 -22.91 16.82 10.51
C LEU A 152 -21.86 17.76 9.91
N LEU A 153 -21.65 18.92 10.54
CA LEU A 153 -20.64 19.89 10.09
C LEU A 153 -19.20 19.45 10.39
N LYS A 154 -19.00 18.45 11.26
CA LYS A 154 -17.66 17.98 11.62
C LYS A 154 -17.08 17.10 10.50
N SER A 155 -15.82 17.33 10.15
CA SER A 155 -15.13 16.45 9.21
C SER A 155 -15.00 15.03 9.79
N PRO A 156 -15.29 13.99 9.00
CA PRO A 156 -15.03 12.61 9.41
C PRO A 156 -13.53 12.28 9.39
N TYR A 157 -12.71 13.06 8.67
CA TYR A 157 -11.29 12.79 8.50
C TYR A 157 -10.45 13.14 9.75
N PRO A 158 -9.44 12.34 10.09
CA PRO A 158 -8.48 12.68 11.15
C PRO A 158 -7.81 14.04 10.91
N GLY A 159 -7.82 14.92 11.91
CA GLY A 159 -7.27 16.28 11.79
C GLY A 159 -8.19 17.28 11.08
N GLY A 160 -9.39 16.86 10.67
CA GLY A 160 -10.38 17.73 10.04
C GLY A 160 -11.01 18.76 10.99
N ARG A 161 -11.56 19.82 10.40
CA ARG A 161 -12.17 20.93 11.15
C ARG A 161 -13.52 20.54 11.76
N ARG A 162 -13.93 21.27 12.81
CA ARG A 162 -15.27 21.12 13.44
C ARG A 162 -16.41 21.66 12.56
N ARG A 163 -16.11 22.64 11.71
CA ARG A 163 -16.97 23.10 10.62
C ARG A 163 -16.20 22.89 9.33
N ALA A 164 -16.48 21.77 8.70
CA ALA A 164 -15.81 21.26 7.50
C ALA A 164 -16.72 21.27 6.28
N PHE A 165 -17.91 21.88 6.36
CA PHE A 165 -18.76 22.11 5.20
C PHE A 165 -19.01 23.61 5.05
N GLU A 166 -18.93 24.10 3.82
CA GLU A 166 -19.20 25.48 3.45
C GLU A 166 -20.41 25.52 2.51
N LEU A 167 -21.27 26.51 2.72
CA LEU A 167 -22.39 26.81 1.84
C LEU A 167 -21.90 27.85 0.82
N VAL A 168 -21.65 27.42 -0.41
CA VAL A 168 -21.15 28.29 -1.48
C VAL A 168 -22.35 28.77 -2.31
N ARG A 169 -22.57 30.08 -2.29
CA ARG A 169 -23.56 30.77 -3.14
C ARG A 169 -22.87 31.28 -4.41
N HIS A 170 -23.62 31.36 -5.50
CA HIS A 170 -23.10 31.70 -6.82
C HIS A 170 -22.81 33.20 -7.02
N ASP A 171 -22.03 33.80 -6.12
CA ASP A 171 -21.37 35.11 -6.25
C ASP A 171 -19.84 35.01 -6.04
N ARG A 172 -19.33 33.82 -5.64
CA ARG A 172 -17.90 33.50 -5.49
C ARG A 172 -17.43 32.58 -6.61
N PRO A 173 -16.12 32.57 -6.96
CA PRO A 173 -15.60 31.66 -7.98
C PRO A 173 -15.82 30.20 -7.53
N VAL A 174 -16.73 29.52 -8.22
CA VAL A 174 -16.98 28.08 -8.06
C VAL A 174 -16.11 27.34 -9.08
N LEU A 175 -15.76 26.09 -8.78
CA LEU A 175 -15.14 25.20 -9.76
C LEU A 175 -15.99 25.16 -11.05
N GLU A 176 -15.34 25.35 -12.20
CA GLU A 176 -16.00 25.50 -13.52
C GLU A 176 -16.93 24.32 -13.86
N ALA A 177 -16.64 23.13 -13.30
CA ALA A 177 -17.44 21.92 -13.49
C ALA A 177 -18.85 21.94 -12.85
N ILE A 178 -19.17 22.93 -12.01
CA ILE A 178 -20.43 22.98 -11.24
C ILE A 178 -21.08 24.37 -11.21
N SER A 179 -20.71 25.25 -12.14
CA SER A 179 -21.21 26.64 -12.26
C SER A 179 -22.73 26.76 -12.44
N ASP A 180 -23.40 25.69 -12.82
CA ASP A 180 -24.83 25.75 -13.17
C ASP A 180 -25.76 25.56 -11.95
N SER A 181 -25.21 25.43 -10.74
CA SER A 181 -25.96 25.13 -9.50
C SER A 181 -26.17 26.35 -8.59
N VAL A 182 -27.40 26.54 -8.10
CA VAL A 182 -27.82 27.68 -7.24
C VAL A 182 -27.17 27.69 -5.86
N ILE A 183 -27.01 26.51 -5.25
CA ILE A 183 -26.27 26.30 -4.01
C ILE A 183 -25.33 25.10 -4.16
N VAL A 184 -24.16 25.19 -3.54
CA VAL A 184 -23.18 24.09 -3.49
C VAL A 184 -22.76 23.90 -2.04
N ILE A 185 -22.85 22.66 -1.54
CA ILE A 185 -22.28 22.29 -0.24
C ILE A 185 -20.93 21.64 -0.51
N GLN A 186 -19.86 22.27 -0.03
CA GLN A 186 -18.49 21.81 -0.26
C GLN A 186 -17.83 21.41 1.06
N GLU A 187 -17.22 20.23 1.08
CA GLU A 187 -16.36 19.83 2.19
C GLU A 187 -14.98 20.54 2.14
N ILE A 188 -14.52 21.00 3.29
CA ILE A 188 -13.16 21.48 3.57
C ILE A 188 -12.41 20.34 4.27
N ALA A 189 -11.76 19.48 3.48
CA ALA A 189 -10.96 18.37 4.00
C ALA A 189 -9.49 18.78 4.27
N PRO A 190 -8.78 18.07 5.15
CA PRO A 190 -7.34 18.25 5.35
C PRO A 190 -6.51 18.05 4.05
N PRO A 191 -5.29 18.62 3.97
CA PRO A 191 -4.41 18.49 2.79
C PRO A 191 -4.06 17.04 2.43
N GLN A 192 -4.13 16.11 3.39
CA GLN A 192 -3.80 14.71 3.15
C GLN A 192 -4.92 13.92 2.47
N VAL A 193 -6.10 14.53 2.29
CA VAL A 193 -7.27 13.89 1.69
C VAL A 193 -7.30 14.24 0.20
N PRO A 194 -7.31 13.26 -0.72
CA PRO A 194 -7.21 13.51 -2.16
C PRO A 194 -8.51 14.06 -2.78
N GLU A 195 -9.65 13.77 -2.15
CA GLU A 195 -10.97 14.11 -2.67
C GLU A 195 -11.88 14.70 -1.58
N ILE A 196 -12.75 15.63 -1.97
CA ILE A 196 -13.74 16.26 -1.12
C ILE A 196 -15.15 15.94 -1.61
N SER A 197 -16.10 15.84 -0.68
CA SER A 197 -17.51 15.68 -1.05
C SER A 197 -18.12 17.02 -1.42
N VAL A 198 -18.85 17.04 -2.54
CA VAL A 198 -19.60 18.21 -3.01
C VAL A 198 -21.03 17.81 -3.33
N VAL A 199 -21.99 18.63 -2.93
CA VAL A 199 -23.41 18.45 -3.26
C VAL A 199 -23.89 19.64 -4.05
N SER A 200 -24.37 19.37 -5.26
CA SER A 200 -24.92 20.36 -6.18
C SER A 200 -26.39 20.67 -5.87
N ALA A 201 -26.91 21.77 -6.41
CA ALA A 201 -28.27 22.25 -6.18
C ALA A 201 -29.37 21.25 -6.62
N ASN A 202 -29.04 20.32 -7.51
CA ASN A 202 -29.94 19.25 -7.93
C ASN A 202 -29.92 18.01 -7.00
N GLY A 203 -29.21 18.09 -5.85
CA GLY A 203 -29.03 16.99 -4.91
C GLY A 203 -28.03 15.92 -5.35
N THR A 204 -27.32 16.13 -6.47
CA THR A 204 -26.27 15.20 -6.91
C THR A 204 -25.05 15.35 -6.01
N VAL A 205 -24.57 14.23 -5.48
CA VAL A 205 -23.38 14.15 -4.65
C VAL A 205 -22.23 13.65 -5.51
N SER A 206 -21.15 14.40 -5.59
CA SER A 206 -19.93 14.05 -6.33
C SER A 206 -18.69 14.15 -5.45
N SER A 207 -17.66 13.39 -5.81
CA SER A 207 -16.32 13.58 -5.26
C SER A 207 -15.53 14.47 -6.22
N LEU A 208 -14.85 15.49 -5.70
CA LEU A 208 -13.96 16.36 -6.48
C LEU A 208 -12.56 16.32 -5.90
N HIS A 209 -11.55 16.54 -6.73
CA HIS A 209 -10.18 16.65 -6.28
C HIS A 209 -10.03 17.77 -5.26
N ASN A 210 -9.37 17.48 -4.13
CA ASN A 210 -9.10 18.46 -3.11
C ASN A 210 -8.01 19.44 -3.60
N PRO A 211 -8.31 20.74 -3.77
CA PRO A 211 -7.32 21.71 -4.25
C PRO A 211 -6.15 21.92 -3.26
N ALA A 212 -6.32 21.53 -1.99
CA ALA A 212 -5.27 21.57 -0.98
C ALA A 212 -4.43 20.29 -0.93
N TYR A 213 -4.73 19.29 -1.77
CA TYR A 213 -3.95 18.06 -1.84
C TYR A 213 -2.70 18.26 -2.69
N GLU A 214 -1.55 18.29 -2.03
CA GLU A 214 -0.26 18.22 -2.70
C GLU A 214 0.07 16.73 -2.92
N SER A 215 0.09 16.29 -4.18
CA SER A 215 0.54 14.94 -4.51
C SER A 215 1.96 14.71 -3.98
N PRO A 216 2.22 13.63 -3.21
CA PRO A 216 3.57 13.29 -2.76
C PRO A 216 4.49 12.89 -3.90
#